data_AF-A0AAD2TLS1-F1
#
_entry.id   AF-A0AAD2TLS1-F1
#
_cell.length_a   1.000
_cell.length_b   1.000
_cell.length_c   1.000
_cell.angle_alpha   90.00
_cell.angle_beta   90.00
_cell.angle_gamma   90.00
#
_symmetry.space_group_name_H-M   'P 1'
#
loop_
_entity.id
_entity.type
_entity.pdbx_description
1 polymer ?
#
loop_
_entity_poly.entity_id
_entity_poly.type
_entity_poly.pdbx_seq_one_letter_code
_entity_poly.pdbx_strand_id
1 'polypeptide(L)'
;MRMNAGFFPVSMRTLKQFYLLYKEDCKDIDLFVRWRIEELFFSNWFNHKKYVHKSTLDSFFSQQHPWTYSLKGKKILVVHPFSETIESQYKNKKKKLFKNSEVLPEFASLQTIKAVQSIAGNPVGFDTWFDALDWMKSEIDKKDFDIALLGCGAYALPLAAHIKRMGKKAVHMGGVLQFLFGITCKRYEENDEFKPYINEYFVYPDAKDRPKNAFAVEGGCYW
;
A
#
# COMPACT_ATOMS: atom_id res chain seq x y z
N MET A 1 0.70 -13.45 12.37
CA MET A 1 -0.37 -13.51 11.34
C MET A 1 -1.59 -12.67 11.72
N ARG A 2 -2.34 -12.98 12.80
CA ARG A 2 -3.56 -12.21 13.13
C ARG A 2 -3.33 -10.72 13.43
N MET A 3 -2.40 -10.39 14.32
CA MET A 3 -2.21 -9.01 14.77
C MET A 3 -1.55 -8.11 13.72
N ASN A 4 -0.38 -8.51 13.20
CA ASN A 4 0.38 -7.65 12.27
C ASN A 4 -0.08 -7.75 10.80
N ALA A 5 -0.46 -8.94 10.33
CA ALA A 5 -0.89 -9.11 8.93
C ALA A 5 -2.41 -8.99 8.76
N GLY A 6 -3.16 -8.91 9.86
CA GLY A 6 -4.63 -8.92 9.82
C GLY A 6 -5.19 -10.21 9.23
N PHE A 7 -4.49 -11.35 9.32
CA PHE A 7 -4.94 -12.61 8.73
C PHE A 7 -5.90 -13.34 9.67
N PHE A 8 -7.08 -13.72 9.16
CA PHE A 8 -8.13 -14.41 9.92
C PHE A 8 -8.96 -15.34 9.01
N PRO A 9 -9.59 -16.40 9.58
CA PRO A 9 -9.20 -17.02 10.84
C PRO A 9 -7.83 -17.70 10.70
N VAL A 10 -7.09 -17.80 11.80
CA VAL A 10 -5.77 -18.48 11.79
C VAL A 10 -5.97 -19.97 12.05
N SER A 11 -5.71 -20.79 11.04
CA SER A 11 -5.72 -22.25 11.12
C SER A 11 -4.67 -22.82 10.16
N MET A 12 -4.26 -24.08 10.34
CA MET A 12 -3.34 -24.73 9.39
C MET A 12 -3.89 -24.77 7.96
N ARG A 13 -5.20 -24.96 7.82
CA ARG A 13 -5.88 -24.94 6.51
C ARG A 13 -5.76 -23.58 5.84
N THR A 14 -6.12 -22.51 6.53
CA THR A 14 -6.09 -21.15 5.98
C THR A 14 -4.68 -20.65 5.74
N LEU A 15 -3.71 -21.01 6.61
CA LEU A 15 -2.30 -20.71 6.38
C LEU A 15 -1.74 -21.42 5.14
N LYS A 16 -2.11 -22.68 4.90
CA LYS A 16 -1.72 -23.41 3.68
C LYS A 16 -2.31 -22.76 2.43
N GLN A 17 -3.58 -22.32 2.48
CA GLN A 17 -4.20 -21.59 1.38
C GLN A 17 -3.47 -20.27 1.09
N PHE A 18 -3.14 -19.50 2.13
CA PHE A 18 -2.40 -18.24 2.01
C PHE A 18 -1.03 -18.45 1.37
N TYR A 19 -0.30 -19.48 1.83
CA TYR A 19 1.00 -19.85 1.28
C TYR A 19 0.92 -20.20 -0.20
N LEU A 20 -0.06 -21.02 -0.61
CA LEU A 20 -0.22 -21.43 -2.00
C LEU A 20 -0.61 -20.24 -2.90
N LEU A 21 -1.49 -19.37 -2.41
CA LEU A 21 -1.87 -18.13 -3.11
C LEU A 21 -0.65 -17.24 -3.34
N TYR A 22 0.09 -16.91 -2.29
CA TYR A 22 1.29 -16.07 -2.38
C TYR A 22 2.36 -16.67 -3.30
N LYS A 23 2.57 -17.99 -3.21
CA LYS A 23 3.52 -18.69 -4.09
C LYS A 23 3.15 -18.54 -5.56
N GLU A 24 1.86 -18.64 -5.88
CA GLU A 24 1.37 -18.47 -7.24
C GLU A 24 1.48 -17.01 -7.69
N ASP A 25 1.01 -16.07 -6.86
CA ASP A 25 0.97 -14.64 -7.17
C ASP A 25 2.37 -14.01 -7.30
N CYS A 26 3.40 -14.58 -6.65
CA CYS A 26 4.78 -14.16 -6.85
C CYS A 26 5.27 -14.35 -8.31
N LYS A 27 4.68 -15.26 -9.08
CA LYS A 27 5.02 -15.45 -10.50
C LYS A 27 4.68 -14.21 -11.33
N ASP A 28 3.71 -13.43 -10.91
CA ASP A 28 3.24 -12.23 -11.58
C ASP A 28 4.11 -10.99 -11.30
N ILE A 29 5.12 -11.07 -10.42
CA ILE A 29 6.01 -9.94 -10.15
C ILE A 29 6.92 -9.66 -11.36
N ASP A 30 6.95 -8.41 -11.84
CA ASP A 30 7.91 -7.97 -12.88
C ASP A 30 9.20 -7.41 -12.28
N LEU A 31 9.06 -6.64 -11.21
CA LEU A 31 10.16 -6.00 -10.48
C LEU A 31 9.94 -6.18 -8.99
N PHE A 32 10.87 -6.85 -8.33
CA PHE A 32 10.80 -7.12 -6.89
C PHE A 32 11.50 -6.02 -6.09
N VAL A 33 10.85 -5.51 -5.05
CA VAL A 33 11.42 -4.50 -4.16
C VAL A 33 11.99 -5.21 -2.93
N ARG A 34 13.31 -5.22 -2.80
CA ARG A 34 14.01 -5.90 -1.71
C ARG A 34 14.20 -4.98 -0.51
N TRP A 35 13.94 -5.53 0.67
CA TRP A 35 14.06 -4.84 1.94
C TRP A 35 14.49 -5.74 3.09
N ARG A 36 14.10 -7.02 3.06
CA ARG A 36 14.22 -7.93 4.21
C ARG A 36 15.11 -9.12 3.88
N ILE A 37 15.92 -9.55 4.85
CA ILE A 37 16.77 -10.74 4.68
C ILE A 37 15.94 -12.03 4.57
N GLU A 38 14.73 -12.04 5.15
CA GLU A 38 13.79 -13.16 5.10
C GLU A 38 13.34 -13.51 3.67
N GLU A 39 13.50 -12.61 2.72
CA GLU A 39 13.27 -12.88 1.30
C GLU A 39 14.12 -14.04 0.78
N LEU A 40 15.28 -14.31 1.41
CA LEU A 40 16.15 -15.45 1.07
C LEU A 40 15.46 -16.81 1.27
N PHE A 41 14.52 -16.92 2.22
CA PHE A 41 13.74 -18.15 2.42
C PHE A 41 12.82 -18.47 1.23
N PHE A 42 12.56 -17.48 0.38
CA PHE A 42 11.68 -17.56 -0.77
C PHE A 42 12.44 -17.32 -2.08
N SER A 43 13.76 -17.45 -2.08
CA SER A 43 14.61 -17.25 -3.27
C SER A 43 14.08 -18.00 -4.49
N ASN A 44 13.68 -19.26 -4.32
CA ASN A 44 13.10 -20.09 -5.39
C ASN A 44 11.81 -19.51 -6.02
N TRP A 45 11.12 -18.58 -5.36
CA TRP A 45 9.95 -17.89 -5.93
C TRP A 45 10.37 -16.68 -6.78
N PHE A 46 11.57 -16.15 -6.55
CA PHE A 46 12.08 -14.91 -7.12
C PHE A 46 13.34 -15.06 -7.99
N ASN A 47 13.91 -16.26 -8.13
CA ASN A 47 15.26 -16.52 -8.67
C ASN A 47 15.57 -15.93 -10.06
N HIS A 48 14.57 -15.47 -10.81
CA HIS A 48 14.74 -14.84 -12.13
C HIS A 48 14.10 -13.45 -12.24
N LYS A 49 13.63 -12.89 -11.13
CA LYS A 49 12.99 -11.57 -11.11
C LYS A 49 14.05 -10.48 -10.99
N LYS A 50 13.90 -9.42 -11.77
CA LYS A 50 14.68 -8.18 -11.56
C LYS A 50 14.30 -7.62 -10.20
N TYR A 51 15.24 -6.96 -9.53
CA TYR A 51 14.97 -6.32 -8.26
C TYR A 51 15.62 -4.95 -8.12
N VAL A 52 15.04 -4.14 -7.24
CA VAL A 52 15.57 -2.86 -6.76
C VAL A 52 15.53 -2.82 -5.24
N HIS A 53 16.29 -1.92 -4.63
CA HIS A 53 16.22 -1.69 -3.19
C HIS A 53 14.98 -0.87 -2.83
N LYS A 54 14.45 -1.09 -1.63
CA LYS A 54 13.31 -0.32 -1.09
C LYS A 54 13.51 1.19 -1.15
N SER A 55 14.72 1.69 -0.93
CA SER A 55 15.02 3.14 -1.03
C SER A 55 14.75 3.71 -2.43
N THR A 56 14.86 2.90 -3.49
CA THR A 56 14.48 3.33 -4.85
C THR A 56 13.00 3.68 -4.95
N LEU A 57 12.14 2.91 -4.27
CA LEU A 57 10.70 3.13 -4.27
C LEU A 57 10.27 4.18 -3.24
N ASP A 58 10.75 4.05 -2.00
CA ASP A 58 10.22 4.77 -0.84
C ASP A 58 10.78 6.20 -0.70
N SER A 59 11.99 6.45 -1.16
CA SER A 59 12.63 7.77 -1.03
C SER A 59 12.25 8.73 -2.17
N PHE A 60 11.04 8.60 -2.73
CA PHE A 60 10.56 9.45 -3.84
C PHE A 60 10.59 10.94 -3.48
N PHE A 61 10.40 11.28 -2.20
CA PHE A 61 10.32 12.67 -1.73
C PHE A 61 11.67 13.40 -1.75
N SER A 62 12.78 12.65 -1.71
CA SER A 62 14.15 13.21 -1.73
C SER A 62 14.80 13.17 -3.11
N GLN A 63 14.15 12.56 -4.11
CA GLN A 63 14.68 12.43 -5.46
C GLN A 63 14.43 13.72 -6.27
N GLN A 64 15.42 14.14 -7.07
CA GLN A 64 15.25 15.26 -8.00
C GLN A 64 14.19 14.94 -9.06
N HIS A 65 14.22 13.72 -9.61
CA HIS A 65 13.27 13.20 -10.58
C HIS A 65 12.69 11.86 -10.08
N PRO A 66 11.64 11.88 -9.26
CA PRO A 66 11.09 10.68 -8.66
C PRO A 66 10.34 9.82 -9.67
N TRP A 67 10.36 8.49 -9.46
CA TRP A 67 9.63 7.55 -10.31
C TRP A 67 8.12 7.86 -10.37
N THR A 68 7.56 8.44 -9.29
CA THR A 68 6.14 8.82 -9.17
C THR A 68 5.73 9.85 -10.23
N TYR A 69 6.66 10.60 -10.81
CA TYR A 69 6.40 11.48 -11.95
C TYR A 69 5.81 10.73 -13.16
N SER A 70 6.14 9.44 -13.31
CA SER A 70 5.58 8.56 -14.36
C SER A 70 4.06 8.36 -14.25
N LEU A 71 3.46 8.71 -13.11
CA LEU A 71 2.01 8.68 -12.89
C LEU A 71 1.30 9.90 -13.51
N LYS A 72 2.03 10.90 -14.00
CA LYS A 72 1.46 12.10 -14.61
C LYS A 72 0.52 11.75 -15.76
N GLY A 73 -0.69 12.30 -15.71
CA GLY A 73 -1.72 12.10 -16.73
C GLY A 73 -2.25 10.67 -16.82
N LYS A 74 -2.04 9.83 -15.80
CA LYS A 74 -2.62 8.47 -15.73
C LYS A 74 -3.88 8.44 -14.88
N LYS A 75 -4.79 7.52 -15.18
CA LYS A 75 -5.92 7.19 -14.29
C LYS A 75 -5.39 6.33 -13.15
N ILE A 76 -5.40 6.85 -11.93
CA ILE A 76 -4.81 6.19 -10.76
C ILE A 76 -5.90 5.61 -9.88
N LEU A 77 -5.77 4.34 -9.53
CA LEU A 77 -6.53 3.69 -8.47
C LEU A 77 -5.66 3.58 -7.22
N VAL A 78 -6.17 3.94 -6.05
CA VAL A 78 -5.48 3.73 -4.77
C VAL A 78 -6.28 2.77 -3.89
N VAL A 79 -5.65 1.69 -3.44
CA VAL A 79 -6.25 0.76 -2.47
C VAL A 79 -5.54 0.93 -1.13
N HIS A 80 -6.21 1.62 -0.21
CA HIS A 80 -5.63 2.05 1.07
C HIS A 80 -6.72 2.19 2.16
N PRO A 81 -6.42 1.94 3.45
CA PRO A 81 -7.38 2.17 4.53
C PRO A 81 -7.86 3.64 4.61
N PHE A 82 -6.94 4.59 4.41
CA PHE A 82 -7.18 6.04 4.49
C PHE A 82 -7.70 6.65 3.16
N SER A 83 -8.52 5.90 2.44
CA SER A 83 -9.08 6.28 1.12
C SER A 83 -9.66 7.71 1.09
N GLU A 84 -10.54 8.06 2.03
CA GLU A 84 -11.17 9.38 2.10
C GLU A 84 -10.15 10.51 2.35
N THR A 85 -9.19 10.30 3.26
CA THR A 85 -8.12 11.28 3.53
C THR A 85 -7.23 11.48 2.30
N ILE A 86 -6.92 10.40 1.57
CA ILE A 86 -6.15 10.43 0.32
C ILE A 86 -6.87 11.28 -0.74
N GLU A 87 -8.18 11.07 -0.93
CA GLU A 87 -8.97 11.86 -1.88
C GLU A 87 -9.00 13.33 -1.50
N SER A 88 -9.22 13.63 -0.22
CA SER A 88 -9.24 15.01 0.30
C SER A 88 -7.88 15.70 0.12
N GLN A 89 -6.78 15.04 0.49
CA GLN A 89 -5.44 15.59 0.36
C GLN A 89 -5.04 15.82 -1.10
N TYR A 90 -5.34 14.87 -1.98
CA TYR A 90 -5.07 15.02 -3.41
C TYR A 90 -5.86 16.18 -4.01
N LYS A 91 -7.15 16.30 -3.69
CA LYS A 91 -8.00 17.38 -4.20
C LYS A 91 -7.58 18.76 -3.69
N ASN A 92 -7.25 18.85 -2.40
CA ASN A 92 -7.15 20.15 -1.72
C ASN A 92 -5.71 20.63 -1.50
N LYS A 93 -4.74 19.72 -1.38
CA LYS A 93 -3.40 20.02 -0.84
C LYS A 93 -2.25 19.59 -1.73
N LYS A 94 -2.45 18.76 -2.77
CA LYS A 94 -1.42 18.19 -3.67
C LYS A 94 -0.25 19.13 -4.00
N LYS A 95 -0.54 20.35 -4.45
CA LYS A 95 0.47 21.35 -4.87
C LYS A 95 1.32 21.92 -3.71
N LYS A 96 0.93 21.67 -2.46
CA LYS A 96 1.54 22.18 -1.24
C LYS A 96 2.26 21.12 -0.41
N LEU A 97 2.07 19.84 -0.74
CA LEU A 97 2.65 18.73 0.02
C LEU A 97 4.16 18.65 -0.15
N PHE A 98 4.66 18.81 -1.38
CA PHE A 98 6.09 18.69 -1.67
C PHE A 98 6.59 19.91 -2.41
N LYS A 99 7.81 20.36 -2.07
CA LYS A 99 8.51 21.41 -2.83
C LYS A 99 8.75 20.96 -4.28
N ASN A 100 9.15 19.69 -4.45
CA ASN A 100 9.26 19.09 -5.78
C ASN A 100 7.88 18.65 -6.27
N SER A 101 7.33 19.39 -7.23
CA SER A 101 6.01 19.09 -7.83
C SER A 101 5.96 17.77 -8.61
N GLU A 102 7.11 17.18 -8.94
CA GLU A 102 7.18 15.88 -9.61
C GLU A 102 6.85 14.71 -8.69
N VAL A 103 6.95 14.91 -7.36
CA VAL A 103 6.67 13.86 -6.36
C VAL A 103 5.21 13.40 -6.43
N LEU A 104 4.27 14.34 -6.50
CA LEU A 104 2.84 14.05 -6.63
C LEU A 104 2.27 14.80 -7.85
N PRO A 105 2.46 14.25 -9.06
CA PRO A 105 2.08 14.93 -10.29
C PRO A 105 0.56 14.99 -10.46
N GLU A 106 0.11 15.74 -11.47
CA GLU A 106 -1.30 15.73 -11.88
C GLU A 106 -1.66 14.38 -12.54
N PHE A 107 -2.68 13.71 -12.03
CA PHE A 107 -3.25 12.49 -12.58
C PHE A 107 -4.36 12.85 -13.58
N ALA A 108 -4.71 11.95 -14.49
CA ALA A 108 -5.91 12.14 -15.31
C ALA A 108 -7.18 12.00 -14.48
N SER A 109 -7.16 11.07 -13.52
CA SER A 109 -8.19 10.90 -12.50
C SER A 109 -7.62 10.14 -11.31
N LEU A 110 -8.23 10.32 -10.14
CA LEU A 110 -7.97 9.54 -8.94
C LEU A 110 -9.26 8.84 -8.51
N GLN A 111 -9.20 7.53 -8.31
CA GLN A 111 -10.24 6.75 -7.66
C GLN A 111 -9.62 6.02 -6.46
N THR A 112 -10.41 5.77 -5.42
CA THR A 112 -9.95 4.99 -4.27
C THR A 112 -10.89 3.82 -3.96
N ILE A 113 -10.32 2.80 -3.31
CA ILE A 113 -11.05 1.72 -2.65
C ILE A 113 -10.54 1.67 -1.20
N LYS A 114 -11.47 1.72 -0.25
CA LYS A 114 -11.15 1.55 1.17
C LYS A 114 -10.70 0.11 1.41
N ALA A 115 -9.40 -0.07 1.69
CA ALA A 115 -8.86 -1.39 1.97
C ALA A 115 -9.43 -1.95 3.27
N VAL A 116 -9.73 -3.24 3.29
CA VAL A 116 -10.15 -3.94 4.52
C VAL A 116 -8.99 -3.92 5.52
N GLN A 117 -9.25 -3.40 6.71
CA GLN A 117 -8.24 -3.26 7.76
C GLN A 117 -8.60 -4.15 8.96
N SER A 118 -8.17 -5.41 8.90
CA SER A 118 -8.35 -6.43 9.95
C SER A 118 -7.15 -6.52 10.92
N ILE A 119 -6.16 -5.65 10.74
CA ILE A 119 -4.96 -5.56 11.58
C ILE A 119 -5.33 -5.25 13.03
N ALA A 120 -4.47 -5.60 13.99
CA ALA A 120 -4.72 -5.45 15.41
C ALA A 120 -5.98 -6.21 15.92
N GLY A 121 -6.45 -7.20 15.17
CA GLY A 121 -7.70 -7.90 15.47
C GLY A 121 -8.94 -7.02 15.28
N ASN A 122 -8.84 -5.95 14.48
CA ASN A 122 -9.95 -5.08 14.17
C ASN A 122 -11.08 -5.90 13.53
N PRO A 123 -12.33 -5.83 14.05
CA PRO A 123 -13.43 -6.56 13.46
C PRO A 123 -13.70 -6.05 12.05
N VAL A 124 -13.95 -6.98 11.15
CA VAL A 124 -14.33 -6.70 9.76
C VAL A 124 -15.56 -7.51 9.42
N GLY A 125 -16.37 -7.03 8.47
CA GLY A 125 -17.61 -7.69 8.05
C GLY A 125 -17.39 -8.90 7.13
N PHE A 126 -16.36 -9.70 7.39
CA PHE A 126 -15.99 -10.86 6.57
C PHE A 126 -15.67 -12.06 7.45
N ASP A 127 -16.04 -13.25 7.00
CA ASP A 127 -15.78 -14.51 7.72
C ASP A 127 -14.31 -14.91 7.62
N THR A 128 -13.69 -14.69 6.46
CA THR A 128 -12.28 -14.96 6.22
C THR A 128 -11.56 -13.82 5.53
N TRP A 129 -10.24 -13.83 5.67
CA TRP A 129 -9.33 -12.95 4.94
C TRP A 129 -9.45 -13.13 3.42
N PHE A 130 -9.81 -14.33 2.95
CA PHE A 130 -10.02 -14.58 1.52
C PHE A 130 -11.31 -13.93 1.03
N ASP A 131 -12.39 -13.92 1.83
CA ASP A 131 -13.63 -13.22 1.47
C ASP A 131 -13.39 -11.71 1.37
N ALA A 132 -12.60 -11.14 2.29
CA ALA A 132 -12.18 -9.75 2.24
C ALA A 132 -11.31 -9.45 1.00
N LEU A 133 -10.39 -10.36 0.65
CA LEU A 133 -9.57 -10.24 -0.55
C LEU A 133 -10.43 -10.26 -1.82
N ASP A 134 -11.36 -11.21 -1.92
CA ASP A 134 -12.20 -11.39 -3.11
C ASP A 134 -13.22 -10.24 -3.26
N TRP A 135 -13.73 -9.71 -2.15
CA TRP A 135 -14.49 -8.45 -2.17
C TRP A 135 -13.65 -7.31 -2.75
N MET A 136 -12.40 -7.10 -2.28
CA MET A 136 -11.54 -6.05 -2.81
C MET A 136 -11.20 -6.25 -4.29
N LYS A 137 -10.98 -7.49 -4.76
CA LYS A 137 -10.84 -7.78 -6.19
C LYS A 137 -12.09 -7.37 -6.97
N SER A 138 -13.28 -7.72 -6.47
CA SER A 138 -14.54 -7.36 -7.11
C SER A 138 -14.76 -5.84 -7.18
N GLU A 139 -14.28 -5.08 -6.19
CA GLU A 139 -14.33 -3.62 -6.21
C GLU A 139 -13.34 -3.04 -7.23
N ILE A 140 -12.16 -3.64 -7.39
CA ILE A 140 -11.17 -3.26 -8.41
C ILE A 140 -11.71 -3.52 -9.82
N ASP A 141 -12.39 -4.65 -10.04
CA ASP A 141 -12.95 -5.03 -11.35
C ASP A 141 -13.97 -4.01 -11.88
N LYS A 142 -14.56 -3.20 -10.99
CA LYS A 142 -15.53 -2.15 -11.33
C LYS A 142 -14.89 -0.80 -11.69
N LYS A 143 -13.56 -0.65 -11.61
CA LYS A 143 -12.86 0.62 -11.80
C LYS A 143 -12.12 0.66 -13.13
N ASP A 144 -12.11 1.82 -13.78
CA ASP A 144 -11.31 2.09 -14.97
C ASP A 144 -10.07 2.92 -14.60
N PHE A 145 -8.91 2.28 -14.61
CA PHE A 145 -7.64 2.87 -14.24
C PHE A 145 -6.49 2.33 -15.11
N ASP A 146 -5.37 3.03 -15.14
CA ASP A 146 -4.15 2.59 -15.82
C ASP A 146 -3.19 1.90 -14.85
N ILE A 147 -3.04 2.48 -13.65
CA ILE A 147 -2.09 2.05 -12.63
C ILE A 147 -2.78 2.08 -11.26
N ALA A 148 -2.61 1.00 -10.49
CA ALA A 148 -3.03 0.93 -9.09
C ALA A 148 -1.84 1.12 -8.14
N LEU A 149 -2.00 1.93 -7.09
CA LEU A 149 -1.07 2.07 -5.98
C LEU A 149 -1.66 1.35 -4.75
N LEU A 150 -0.90 0.42 -4.17
CA LEU A 150 -1.40 -0.48 -3.13
C LEU A 150 -0.65 -0.26 -1.81
N GLY A 151 -1.41 0.06 -0.76
CA GLY A 151 -0.94 0.16 0.62
C GLY A 151 -1.96 -0.50 1.55
N CYS A 152 -2.11 -1.80 1.41
CA CYS A 152 -3.14 -2.60 2.09
C CYS A 152 -2.57 -3.86 2.73
N GLY A 153 -1.33 -3.78 3.23
CA GLY A 153 -0.68 -4.86 3.99
C GLY A 153 -0.63 -6.18 3.22
N ALA A 154 -1.03 -7.27 3.88
CA ALA A 154 -1.00 -8.61 3.28
C ALA A 154 -1.92 -8.77 2.05
N TYR A 155 -2.87 -7.87 1.83
CA TYR A 155 -3.70 -7.94 0.61
C TYR A 155 -2.96 -7.46 -0.64
N ALA A 156 -1.90 -6.67 -0.49
CA ALA A 156 -1.31 -5.94 -1.60
C ALA A 156 -0.71 -6.84 -2.70
N LEU A 157 -0.02 -7.94 -2.34
CA LEU A 157 0.56 -8.83 -3.35
C LEU A 157 -0.53 -9.56 -4.17
N PRO A 158 -1.51 -10.25 -3.55
CA PRO A 158 -2.57 -10.89 -4.32
C PRO A 158 -3.43 -9.92 -5.14
N LEU A 159 -3.67 -8.71 -4.62
CA LEU A 159 -4.35 -7.67 -5.40
C LEU A 159 -3.49 -7.20 -6.59
N ALA A 160 -2.18 -7.02 -6.42
CA ALA A 160 -1.28 -6.66 -7.52
C ALA A 160 -1.27 -7.72 -8.62
N ALA A 161 -1.21 -9.00 -8.24
CA ALA A 161 -1.24 -10.11 -9.18
C ALA A 161 -2.58 -10.20 -9.93
N HIS A 162 -3.70 -9.97 -9.24
CA HIS A 162 -5.03 -9.85 -9.87
C HIS A 162 -5.07 -8.71 -10.90
N ILE A 163 -4.66 -7.50 -10.50
CA ILE A 163 -4.60 -6.32 -11.37
C ILE A 163 -3.73 -6.57 -12.61
N LYS A 164 -2.59 -7.25 -12.46
CA LYS A 164 -1.75 -7.61 -13.59
C LYS A 164 -2.44 -8.58 -14.54
N ARG A 165 -3.11 -9.62 -14.01
CA ARG A 165 -3.88 -10.57 -14.82
C ARG A 165 -5.04 -9.92 -15.58
N MET A 166 -5.57 -8.81 -15.09
CA MET A 166 -6.52 -7.95 -15.83
C MET A 166 -5.87 -7.12 -16.96
N GLY A 167 -4.55 -7.19 -17.15
CA GLY A 167 -3.81 -6.40 -18.13
C GLY A 167 -3.46 -4.98 -17.69
N LYS A 168 -3.60 -4.67 -16.39
CA LYS A 168 -3.28 -3.36 -15.80
C LYS A 168 -1.97 -3.42 -15.01
N LYS A 169 -1.50 -2.28 -14.50
CA LYS A 169 -0.27 -2.18 -13.71
C LYS A 169 -0.56 -1.92 -12.25
N ALA A 170 0.23 -2.50 -11.35
CA ALA A 170 0.13 -2.27 -9.91
C ALA A 170 1.50 -1.98 -9.31
N VAL A 171 1.55 -1.07 -8.34
CA VAL A 171 2.73 -0.78 -7.53
C VAL A 171 2.38 -1.01 -6.07
N HIS A 172 3.02 -2.00 -5.46
CA HIS A 172 2.91 -2.24 -4.02
C HIS A 172 3.89 -1.31 -3.29
N MET A 173 3.36 -0.27 -2.65
CA MET A 173 4.14 0.73 -1.89
C MET A 173 4.08 0.49 -0.37
N GLY A 174 3.12 -0.31 0.10
CA GLY A 174 2.98 -0.57 1.53
C GLY A 174 2.67 0.72 2.29
N GLY A 175 3.28 0.90 3.47
CA GLY A 175 2.98 2.02 4.36
C GLY A 175 3.36 3.40 3.81
N VAL A 176 4.40 3.51 2.96
CA VAL A 176 4.87 4.82 2.46
C VAL A 176 3.85 5.48 1.53
N LEU A 177 2.88 4.73 1.02
CA LEU A 177 1.81 5.26 0.17
C LEU A 177 1.03 6.38 0.85
N GLN A 178 0.78 6.30 2.17
CA GLN A 178 0.07 7.37 2.88
C GLN A 178 0.89 8.67 2.90
N PHE A 179 2.22 8.57 2.97
CA PHE A 179 3.13 9.72 2.97
C PHE A 179 3.09 10.45 1.62
N LEU A 180 2.96 9.72 0.50
CA LEU A 180 2.81 10.30 -0.84
C LEU A 180 1.62 11.26 -0.92
N PHE A 181 0.56 11.04 -0.13
CA PHE A 181 -0.61 11.90 -0.07
C PHE A 181 -0.60 12.88 1.12
N GLY A 182 0.55 13.07 1.76
CA GLY A 182 0.66 14.02 2.86
C GLY A 182 -0.03 13.55 4.14
N ILE A 183 -0.12 12.23 4.34
CA ILE A 183 -0.64 11.66 5.58
C ILE A 183 0.56 11.24 6.43
N THR A 184 0.84 12.00 7.49
CA THR A 184 1.91 11.70 8.45
C THR A 184 1.45 10.69 9.50
N CYS A 185 2.37 10.20 10.32
CA CYS A 185 2.13 9.36 11.48
C CYS A 185 3.38 9.33 12.35
N LYS A 186 3.29 8.70 13.54
CA LYS A 186 4.43 8.59 14.47
C LYS A 186 5.73 8.13 13.79
N ARG A 187 5.66 7.15 12.87
CA ARG A 187 6.83 6.65 12.14
C ARG A 187 7.59 7.73 11.37
N TYR A 188 6.87 8.65 10.72
CA TYR A 188 7.50 9.65 9.86
C TYR A 188 8.02 10.84 10.65
N GLU A 189 7.39 11.16 11.78
CA GLU A 189 7.80 12.26 12.65
C GLU A 189 9.05 11.93 13.46
N GLU A 190 9.21 10.66 13.82
CA GLU A 190 10.38 10.13 14.55
C GLU A 190 11.53 9.72 13.61
N ASN A 191 11.38 9.87 12.29
CA ASN A 191 12.40 9.49 11.31
C ASN A 191 13.01 10.71 10.62
N ASP A 192 14.32 10.91 10.83
CA ASP A 192 15.08 12.04 10.29
C ASP A 192 15.13 12.10 8.75
N GLU A 193 14.86 11.00 8.05
CA GLU A 193 14.75 11.01 6.58
C GLU A 193 13.45 11.65 6.10
N PHE A 194 12.35 11.50 6.85
CA PHE A 194 11.01 11.96 6.47
C PHE A 194 10.69 13.34 7.03
N LYS A 195 11.12 13.60 8.27
CA LYS A 195 10.84 14.82 9.02
C LYS A 195 11.09 16.13 8.23
N PRO A 196 12.16 16.28 7.42
CA PRO A 196 12.40 17.50 6.64
C PRO A 196 11.35 17.79 5.54
N TYR A 197 10.54 16.79 5.17
CA TYR A 197 9.54 16.88 4.11
C TYR A 197 8.12 17.06 4.64
N ILE A 198 7.92 16.97 5.96
CA ILE A 198 6.63 17.22 6.61
C ILE A 198 6.44 18.73 6.78
N ASN A 199 5.27 19.24 6.43
CA ASN A 199 4.89 20.66 6.57
C ASN A 199 3.45 20.80 7.08
N GLU A 200 2.95 22.03 7.22
CA GLU A 200 1.64 22.34 7.78
C GLU A 200 0.43 21.79 7.00
N TYR A 201 0.64 21.26 5.79
CA TYR A 201 -0.40 20.62 4.97
C TYR A 201 -0.46 19.10 5.12
N PHE A 202 0.47 18.51 5.88
CA PHE A 202 0.38 17.10 6.25
C PHE A 202 -0.67 16.93 7.35
N VAL A 203 -1.38 15.80 7.31
CA VAL A 203 -2.43 15.47 8.27
C VAL A 203 -2.18 14.09 8.87
N TYR A 204 -2.73 13.81 10.05
CA TYR A 204 -2.80 12.45 10.56
C TYR A 204 -3.99 11.70 9.96
N PRO A 205 -3.98 10.36 9.96
CA PRO A 205 -5.16 9.59 9.59
C PRO A 205 -6.35 9.95 10.49
N ASP A 206 -7.56 9.90 9.94
CA ASP A 206 -8.76 10.14 10.75
C ASP A 206 -8.88 9.11 11.88
N ALA A 207 -9.38 9.54 13.03
CA ALA A 207 -9.56 8.67 14.20
C ALA A 207 -10.44 7.45 13.90
N LYS A 208 -11.39 7.58 12.97
CA LYS A 208 -12.26 6.47 12.50
C LYS A 208 -11.50 5.36 11.77
N ASP A 209 -10.34 5.67 11.21
CA ASP A 209 -9.48 4.73 10.47
C ASP A 209 -8.34 4.17 11.33
N ARG A 210 -8.36 4.47 12.63
CA ARG A 210 -7.45 3.91 13.63
C ARG A 210 -8.09 2.68 14.28
N PRO A 211 -7.51 1.47 14.14
CA PRO A 211 -7.94 0.30 14.90
C PRO A 211 -7.90 0.57 16.40
N LYS A 212 -8.89 0.05 17.14
CA LYS A 212 -8.94 0.18 18.60
C LYS A 212 -7.64 -0.26 19.29
N ASN A 213 -7.02 -1.32 18.76
CA ASN A 213 -5.78 -1.89 19.29
C ASN A 213 -4.54 -1.47 18.46
N ALA A 214 -4.56 -0.31 17.79
CA ALA A 214 -3.47 0.14 16.92
C ALA A 214 -2.08 0.05 17.56
N PHE A 215 -1.96 0.30 18.87
CA PHE A 215 -0.69 0.19 19.61
C PHE A 215 -0.06 -1.22 19.57
N ALA A 216 -0.87 -2.27 19.40
CA ALA A 216 -0.38 -3.64 19.27
C ALA A 216 0.33 -3.90 17.92
N VAL A 217 0.22 -2.97 16.97
CA VAL A 217 0.89 -3.02 15.67
C VAL A 217 2.05 -2.05 15.71
N GLU A 218 3.24 -2.57 16.00
CA GLU A 218 4.49 -1.79 15.97
C GLU A 218 4.39 -0.47 16.79
N GLY A 219 3.74 -0.50 17.96
CA GLY A 219 3.57 0.68 18.81
C GLY A 219 2.62 1.75 18.26
N GLY A 220 1.80 1.41 17.26
CA GLY A 220 0.86 2.35 16.60
C GLY A 220 1.52 3.20 15.52
N CYS A 221 2.65 2.79 14.97
CA CYS A 221 3.51 3.64 14.15
C CYS A 221 2.89 4.17 12.83
N TYR A 222 1.79 3.60 12.34
CA TYR A 222 1.09 4.03 11.11
C TYR A 222 0.03 5.13 11.35
N TRP A 223 -0.23 5.45 12.62
CA TRP A 223 -1.21 6.44 13.05
C TRP A 223 -0.58 7.56 13.87
#